data_AF-A0A1G7N0W3-F1
#
_entry.id   AF-A0A1G7N0W3-F1
#
_cell.length_a   1.000
_cell.length_b   1.000
_cell.length_c   1.000
_cell.angle_alpha   90.00
_cell.angle_beta   90.00
_cell.angle_gamma   90.00
#
_symmetry.space_group_name_H-M   'P 1'
#
loop_
_entity.id
_entity.type
_entity.pdbx_description
1 polymer ?
#
loop_
_entity_poly.entity_id
_entity_poly.type
_entity_poly.pdbx_seq_one_letter_code
_entity_poly.pdbx_strand_id
1 'polypeptide(L)'
;MRIEWKITKKRGNLRPVLRYSVELEEHEKALALPTVAIVSSIPQPEEPRQDYCYPGCLERAADAAPGAFYTLEAPSHKGHTWTRTLLLPWREDNAYPEVAASFLRLREALEKELERAYNSAPLLLNGAERTSPALRRVLAPGVLGARLLRAAAGGRENAAD
;
A
#
# COMPACT_ATOMS: atom_id res chain seq x y z
N MET A 1 6.01 2.58 -10.92
CA MET A 1 6.63 1.66 -9.95
C MET A 1 7.91 1.09 -10.51
N ARG A 2 8.88 0.75 -9.66
CA ARG A 2 10.16 0.15 -10.03
C ARG A 2 10.46 -1.07 -9.16
N ILE A 3 10.66 -2.23 -9.80
CA ILE A 3 11.09 -3.46 -9.14
C ILE A 3 12.53 -3.72 -9.57
N GLU A 4 13.45 -3.75 -8.61
CA GLU A 4 14.84 -4.11 -8.86
C GLU A 4 15.20 -5.37 -8.10
N TRP A 5 15.94 -6.27 -8.74
CA TRP A 5 16.42 -7.47 -8.09
C TRP A 5 17.78 -7.88 -8.62
N LYS A 6 18.56 -8.55 -7.78
CA LYS A 6 19.87 -9.11 -8.14
C LYS A 6 20.12 -10.40 -7.37
N ILE A 7 20.75 -11.35 -8.06
CA ILE A 7 21.24 -12.59 -7.45
C ILE A 7 22.76 -12.51 -7.35
N THR A 8 23.29 -12.75 -6.16
CA THR A 8 24.74 -12.82 -5.93
C THR A 8 25.10 -14.17 -5.34
N LYS A 9 26.08 -14.85 -5.91
CA LYS A 9 26.62 -16.12 -5.39
C LYS A 9 28.13 -16.01 -5.23
N LYS A 10 28.65 -16.44 -4.09
CA LYS A 10 30.10 -16.59 -3.86
C LYS A 10 30.55 -17.97 -4.38
N ARG A 11 31.81 -18.10 -4.76
CA ARG A 11 32.38 -19.38 -5.23
C ARG A 11 32.28 -20.46 -4.13
N GLY A 12 32.00 -21.69 -4.54
CA GLY A 12 31.97 -22.87 -3.67
C GLY A 12 30.55 -23.34 -3.36
N ASN A 13 30.39 -23.93 -2.17
CA ASN A 13 29.12 -24.51 -1.71
C ASN A 13 28.17 -23.45 -1.11
N LEU A 14 28.47 -22.16 -1.27
CA LEU A 14 27.64 -21.08 -0.74
C LEU A 14 26.38 -20.91 -1.59
N ARG A 15 25.24 -20.76 -0.92
CA ARG A 15 23.95 -20.53 -1.54
C ARG A 15 23.90 -19.12 -2.17
N PRO A 16 23.25 -18.97 -3.33
CA PRO A 16 22.98 -17.66 -3.87
C PRO A 16 22.05 -16.86 -2.98
N VAL A 17 22.21 -15.54 -3.01
CA VAL A 17 21.38 -14.59 -2.28
C VAL A 17 20.66 -13.72 -3.29
N LEU A 18 19.33 -13.71 -3.23
CA LEU A 18 18.47 -12.80 -3.97
C LEU A 18 18.21 -11.56 -3.11
N ARG A 19 18.54 -10.38 -3.64
CA ARG A 19 18.17 -9.09 -3.04
C ARG A 19 17.23 -8.38 -3.96
N TYR A 20 16.15 -7.83 -3.43
CA TYR A 20 15.22 -7.06 -4.23
C TYR A 20 14.66 -5.86 -3.46
N SER A 21 14.27 -4.83 -4.21
CA SER A 21 13.55 -3.66 -3.73
C SER A 21 12.36 -3.38 -4.66
N VAL A 22 11.30 -2.83 -4.07
CA VAL A 22 10.13 -2.36 -4.81
C VAL A 22 9.89 -0.93 -4.38
N GLU A 23 9.82 -0.02 -5.34
CA GLU A 23 9.61 1.40 -5.15
C GLU A 23 8.33 1.82 -5.88
N LEU A 24 7.43 2.45 -5.14
CA LEU A 24 6.27 3.13 -5.72
C LEU A 24 6.65 4.56 -6.10
N GLU A 25 6.15 5.03 -7.22
CA GLU A 25 6.26 6.42 -7.65
C GLU A 25 5.29 7.31 -6.86
N GLU A 26 5.55 8.61 -6.84
CA GLU A 26 4.76 9.55 -6.02
C GLU A 26 3.27 9.57 -6.41
N HIS A 27 2.95 9.47 -7.70
CA HIS A 27 1.57 9.42 -8.16
C HIS A 27 0.86 8.11 -7.79
N GLU A 28 1.61 7.01 -7.66
CA GLU A 28 1.09 5.71 -7.21
C GLU A 28 0.85 5.72 -5.70
N LYS A 29 1.75 6.34 -4.93
CA LYS A 29 1.56 6.56 -3.49
C LYS A 29 0.34 7.44 -3.20
N ALA A 30 0.07 8.43 -4.05
CA ALA A 30 -1.10 9.30 -3.91
C ALA A 30 -2.43 8.53 -3.99
N LEU A 31 -2.46 7.36 -4.62
CA LEU A 31 -3.62 6.47 -4.68
C LEU A 31 -3.81 5.62 -3.41
N ALA A 32 -2.99 5.84 -2.37
CA ALA A 32 -3.09 5.18 -1.07
C ALA A 32 -3.07 3.63 -1.12
N LEU A 33 -2.22 3.05 -1.98
CA LEU A 33 -2.16 1.60 -2.19
C LEU A 33 -1.87 0.81 -0.91
N PRO A 34 -2.53 -0.36 -0.71
CA PRO A 34 -2.21 -1.29 0.35
C PRO A 34 -0.89 -2.04 0.05
N THR A 35 -0.40 -2.81 1.04
CA THR A 35 0.68 -3.77 0.81
C THR A 35 0.19 -4.87 -0.13
N VAL A 36 0.92 -5.14 -1.21
CA VAL A 36 0.62 -6.23 -2.15
C VAL A 36 1.61 -7.36 -1.93
N ALA A 37 1.10 -8.58 -1.78
CA ALA A 37 1.92 -9.77 -1.57
C ALA A 37 1.46 -10.91 -2.49
N ILE A 38 2.42 -11.68 -3.00
CA ILE A 38 2.15 -12.89 -3.78
C ILE A 38 2.97 -14.06 -3.25
N VAL A 39 2.40 -15.27 -3.30
CA VAL A 39 3.20 -16.49 -3.15
C VAL A 39 3.95 -16.72 -4.46
N SER A 40 5.28 -16.68 -4.38
CA SER A 40 6.16 -16.85 -5.54
C SER A 40 6.32 -18.33 -5.91
N SER A 41 6.97 -18.60 -7.03
CA SER A 41 7.48 -19.93 -7.36
C SER A 41 8.94 -20.11 -6.98
N ILE A 42 9.51 -19.20 -6.17
CA ILE A 42 10.89 -19.28 -5.69
C ILE A 42 10.94 -20.22 -4.49
N PRO A 43 11.60 -21.38 -4.61
CA PRO A 43 11.67 -22.35 -3.51
C PRO A 43 12.46 -21.79 -2.32
N GLN A 44 11.97 -22.05 -1.11
CA GLN A 44 12.74 -21.84 0.10
C GLN A 44 13.67 -23.04 0.32
N PRO A 45 14.97 -22.82 0.59
CA PRO A 45 15.84 -23.89 1.07
C PRO A 45 15.27 -24.49 2.35
N GLU A 46 15.39 -25.82 2.51
CA GLU A 46 14.91 -26.52 3.70
C GLU A 46 15.42 -25.86 4.98
N GLU A 47 16.72 -25.55 5.03
CA GLU A 47 17.31 -24.78 6.14
C GLU A 47 17.72 -23.36 5.71
N PRO A 48 16.83 -22.36 5.86
CA PRO A 48 17.06 -21.00 5.37
C PRO A 48 18.12 -20.23 6.17
N ARG A 49 18.54 -20.72 7.34
CA ARG A 49 19.61 -20.12 8.15
C ARG A 49 21.01 -20.55 7.71
N GLN A 50 21.12 -21.67 7.00
CA GLN A 50 22.40 -22.19 6.54
C GLN A 50 22.75 -21.53 5.21
N ASP A 51 23.89 -20.83 5.12
CA ASP A 51 24.29 -20.10 3.91
C ASP A 51 25.06 -20.96 2.88
N TYR A 52 25.19 -22.26 3.14
CA TYR A 52 25.87 -23.23 2.28
C TYR A 52 25.06 -24.53 2.09
N CYS A 53 25.38 -25.28 1.04
CA CYS A 53 24.88 -26.63 0.82
C CYS A 53 25.95 -27.54 0.23
N TYR A 54 26.33 -28.58 0.97
CA TYR A 54 27.29 -29.59 0.51
C TYR A 54 26.67 -30.56 -0.50
N PRO A 55 27.49 -31.20 -1.37
CA PRO A 55 27.00 -32.22 -2.29
C PRO A 55 26.29 -33.36 -1.55
N GLY A 56 25.15 -33.83 -2.06
CA GLY A 56 24.39 -34.94 -1.49
C GLY A 56 23.53 -34.60 -0.28
N CYS A 57 23.48 -33.34 0.16
CA CYS A 57 22.66 -32.89 1.28
C CYS A 57 21.54 -31.94 0.82
N LEU A 58 20.42 -31.92 1.55
CA LEU A 58 19.32 -30.94 1.39
C LEU A 58 18.89 -30.81 -0.08
N GLU A 59 18.92 -29.60 -0.64
CA GLU A 59 18.53 -29.36 -2.04
C GLU A 59 19.44 -30.03 -3.09
N ARG A 60 20.58 -30.59 -2.67
CA ARG A 60 21.53 -31.33 -3.52
C ARG A 60 21.44 -32.85 -3.34
N ALA A 61 20.47 -33.34 -2.56
CA ALA A 61 20.15 -34.76 -2.47
C ALA A 61 19.40 -35.23 -3.74
N ALA A 62 19.44 -36.53 -4.05
CA ALA A 62 18.85 -37.09 -5.28
C ALA A 62 17.31 -36.99 -5.32
N ASP A 63 16.68 -36.94 -4.15
CA ASP A 63 15.24 -36.88 -3.90
C ASP A 63 14.80 -35.51 -3.36
N ALA A 64 15.66 -34.50 -3.49
CA ALA A 64 15.38 -33.15 -3.03
C ALA A 64 14.13 -32.56 -3.71
N ALA A 65 13.14 -32.17 -2.89
CA ALA A 65 11.93 -31.52 -3.34
C ALA A 65 11.70 -30.22 -2.54
N PRO A 66 11.25 -29.13 -3.18
CA PRO A 66 10.99 -27.88 -2.48
C PRO A 66 9.78 -28.03 -1.55
N GLY A 67 9.98 -27.83 -0.24
CA GLY A 67 8.91 -27.92 0.76
C GLY A 67 8.06 -26.66 0.90
N ALA A 68 8.60 -25.49 0.59
CA ALA A 68 7.90 -24.21 0.68
C ALA A 68 8.39 -23.20 -0.37
N PHE A 69 7.61 -22.15 -0.60
CA PHE A 69 7.94 -21.07 -1.53
C PHE A 69 7.94 -19.72 -0.81
N TYR A 70 8.79 -18.79 -1.25
CA TYR A 70 8.83 -17.45 -0.68
C TYR A 70 7.57 -16.63 -1.02
N THR A 71 7.19 -15.75 -0.11
CA THR A 71 6.22 -14.68 -0.41
C THR A 71 6.99 -13.43 -0.80
N LEU A 72 6.65 -12.84 -1.94
CA LEU A 72 7.19 -11.56 -2.38
C LEU A 72 6.20 -10.46 -2.04
N GLU A 73 6.72 -9.38 -1.46
CA GLU A 73 5.94 -8.25 -0.97
C GLU A 73 6.40 -6.94 -1.62
N ALA A 74 5.44 -6.08 -1.90
CA ALA A 74 5.62 -4.70 -2.28
C ALA A 74 5.10 -3.78 -1.15
N PRO A 75 5.80 -2.66 -0.85
CA PRO A 75 5.42 -1.77 0.24
C PRO A 75 4.07 -1.09 -0.04
N SER A 76 3.40 -0.64 1.03
CA SER A 76 2.23 0.25 0.93
C SER A 76 2.64 1.70 0.66
N HIS A 77 1.67 2.57 0.36
CA HIS A 77 1.90 4.01 0.18
C HIS A 77 2.55 4.73 1.37
N LYS A 78 2.42 4.19 2.60
CA LYS A 78 3.08 4.72 3.82
C LYS A 78 4.39 3.99 4.14
N GLY A 79 4.65 2.88 3.44
CA GLY A 79 5.82 2.04 3.65
C GLY A 79 7.09 2.77 3.20
N HIS A 80 8.14 2.65 3.99
CA HIS A 80 9.46 3.09 3.56
C HIS A 80 9.99 2.11 2.52
N THR A 81 10.78 2.60 1.55
CA THR A 81 11.51 1.72 0.65
C THR A 81 12.43 0.82 1.46
N TRP A 82 12.34 -0.48 1.21
CA TRP A 82 13.12 -1.50 1.90
C TRP A 82 13.71 -2.48 0.89
N THR A 83 14.90 -3.00 1.25
CA THR A 83 15.53 -4.09 0.52
C THR A 83 15.25 -5.39 1.25
N ARG A 84 14.63 -6.35 0.57
CA ARG A 84 14.46 -7.72 1.08
C ARG A 84 15.59 -8.61 0.59
N THR A 85 15.99 -9.55 1.44
CA THR A 85 17.05 -10.52 1.14
C THR A 85 16.51 -11.93 1.35
N LEU A 86 16.60 -12.76 0.32
CA LEU A 86 16.15 -14.15 0.31
C LEU A 86 17.33 -15.06 -0.03
N LEU A 87 17.37 -16.24 0.59
CA LEU A 87 18.36 -17.26 0.28
C LEU A 87 17.78 -18.19 -0.79
N LEU A 88 18.52 -18.45 -1.86
CA LEU A 88 18.09 -19.37 -2.91
C LEU A 88 18.71 -20.75 -2.70
N PRO A 89 18.04 -21.85 -3.12
CA PRO A 89 18.66 -23.17 -3.13
C PRO A 89 19.90 -23.18 -4.01
N TRP A 90 20.92 -23.94 -3.61
CA TRP A 90 22.10 -24.10 -4.45
C TRP A 90 21.74 -24.89 -5.72
N ARG A 91 22.13 -24.36 -6.88
CA ARG A 91 22.08 -25.06 -8.17
C ARG A 91 23.44 -25.07 -8.85
N GLU A 92 23.66 -26.08 -9.68
CA GLU A 92 24.89 -26.25 -10.45
C GLU A 92 24.97 -25.27 -11.62
N ASP A 93 23.88 -25.12 -12.36
CA ASP A 93 23.74 -24.25 -13.54
C ASP A 93 23.61 -22.76 -13.19
N ASN A 94 23.32 -22.43 -11.93
CA ASN A 94 22.97 -21.09 -11.46
C ASN A 94 21.79 -20.44 -12.21
N ALA A 95 20.90 -21.24 -12.78
CA ALA A 95 19.71 -20.74 -13.45
C ALA A 95 18.55 -20.62 -12.45
N TYR A 96 17.92 -19.45 -12.40
CA TYR A 96 16.77 -19.17 -11.54
C TYR A 96 15.64 -18.48 -12.34
N PRO A 97 15.08 -19.13 -13.38
CA PRO A 97 14.01 -18.53 -14.20
C PRO A 97 12.77 -18.17 -13.38
N GLU A 98 12.50 -18.91 -12.31
CA GLU A 98 11.37 -18.66 -11.42
C GLU A 98 11.44 -17.30 -10.71
N VAL A 99 12.63 -16.72 -10.56
CA VAL A 99 12.82 -15.41 -9.92
C VAL A 99 12.22 -14.32 -10.82
N ALA A 100 12.62 -14.28 -12.09
CA ALA A 100 12.10 -13.30 -13.05
C ALA A 100 10.58 -13.49 -13.24
N ALA A 101 10.12 -14.74 -13.38
CA ALA A 101 8.69 -15.05 -13.51
C ALA A 101 7.89 -14.60 -12.27
N SER A 102 8.44 -14.76 -11.07
CA SER A 102 7.77 -14.33 -9.83
C SER A 102 7.68 -12.81 -9.72
N PHE A 103 8.73 -12.06 -10.09
CA PHE A 103 8.65 -10.60 -10.12
C PHE A 103 7.70 -10.08 -11.20
N LEU A 104 7.58 -10.76 -12.34
CA LEU A 104 6.56 -10.45 -13.34
C LEU A 104 5.16 -10.57 -12.75
N ARG A 105 4.87 -11.65 -12.01
CA ARG A 105 3.59 -11.85 -11.32
C ARG A 105 3.35 -10.81 -10.23
N LEU A 106 4.38 -10.38 -9.51
CA LEU A 106 4.27 -9.31 -8.50
C LEU A 106 3.91 -7.98 -9.18
N ARG A 107 4.55 -7.67 -10.30
CA ARG A 107 4.25 -6.50 -11.12
C ARG A 107 2.80 -6.49 -11.59
N GLU A 108 2.31 -7.61 -12.13
CA GLU A 108 0.92 -7.75 -12.57
C GLU A 108 -0.08 -7.58 -11.42
N ALA A 109 0.23 -8.14 -10.24
CA ALA A 109 -0.59 -7.95 -9.04
C ALA A 109 -0.65 -6.48 -8.60
N LEU A 110 0.49 -5.77 -8.66
CA LEU A 110 0.56 -4.33 -8.39
C LEU A 110 -0.23 -3.52 -9.41
N GLU A 111 -0.09 -3.79 -10.70
CA GLU A 111 -0.82 -3.10 -11.78
C GLU A 111 -2.33 -3.24 -11.61
N LYS A 112 -2.79 -4.43 -11.20
CA LYS A 112 -4.20 -4.68 -10.92
C LYS A 112 -4.72 -3.87 -9.73
N GLU A 113 -3.94 -3.75 -8.65
CA GLU A 113 -4.33 -2.93 -7.50
C GLU A 113 -4.25 -1.42 -7.80
N LEU A 114 -3.28 -1.00 -8.62
CA LEU A 114 -3.20 0.36 -9.15
C LEU A 114 -4.44 0.72 -9.96
N GLU A 115 -4.85 -0.15 -10.89
CA GLU A 115 -6.05 0.04 -11.69
C GLU A 115 -7.31 0.13 -10.81
N ARG A 116 -7.43 -0.75 -9.80
CA ARG A 116 -8.53 -0.70 -8.83
C ARG A 116 -8.59 0.60 -8.07
N ALA A 117 -7.46 1.06 -7.53
CA ALA A 117 -7.37 2.29 -6.77
C ALA A 117 -7.64 3.52 -7.65
N TYR A 118 -7.11 3.54 -8.87
CA TYR A 118 -7.33 4.61 -9.82
C TYR A 118 -8.81 4.73 -10.24
N ASN A 119 -9.50 3.60 -10.44
CA ASN A 119 -10.91 3.58 -10.81
C ASN A 119 -11.85 4.01 -9.68
N SER A 120 -11.36 4.18 -8.45
CA SER A 120 -12.11 4.81 -7.36
C SER A 120 -12.16 6.33 -7.56
N ALA A 121 -13.14 6.79 -8.34
CA ALA A 121 -13.26 8.19 -8.75
C ALA A 121 -13.32 9.17 -7.56
N PRO A 122 -12.70 10.35 -7.67
CA PRO A 122 -12.80 11.38 -6.65
C PRO A 122 -14.23 11.92 -6.53
N LEU A 123 -14.64 12.29 -5.31
CA LEU A 123 -15.97 12.81 -5.03
C LEU A 123 -15.87 14.17 -4.32
N LEU A 124 -16.53 15.18 -4.88
CA LEU A 124 -16.74 16.48 -4.23
C LEU A 124 -18.24 16.78 -4.17
N LEU A 125 -18.84 16.62 -3.00
CA LEU A 125 -20.24 16.94 -2.76
C LEU A 125 -20.35 18.18 -1.88
N ASN A 126 -21.02 19.19 -2.41
CA ASN A 126 -21.33 20.42 -1.69
C ASN A 126 -22.83 20.45 -1.40
N GLY A 127 -23.20 20.47 -0.12
CA GLY A 127 -24.59 20.60 0.34
C GLY A 127 -24.80 21.94 1.02
N ALA A 128 -25.93 22.59 0.75
CA ALA A 128 -26.33 23.80 1.46
C ALA A 128 -27.83 23.77 1.73
N GLU A 129 -28.20 23.54 2.98
CA GLU A 129 -29.59 23.58 3.42
C GLU A 129 -29.93 24.95 4.01
N ARG A 130 -31.12 25.43 3.68
CA ARG A 130 -31.63 26.70 4.19
C ARG A 130 -33.01 26.49 4.78
N THR A 131 -33.33 27.28 5.80
CA THR A 131 -34.67 27.28 6.38
C THR A 131 -35.71 27.45 5.28
N SER A 132 -36.73 26.59 5.29
CA SER A 132 -37.76 26.60 4.25
C SER A 132 -38.45 27.98 4.19
N PRO A 133 -38.84 28.45 3.00
CA PRO A 133 -39.58 29.69 2.86
C PRO A 133 -40.86 29.73 3.71
N ALA A 134 -41.53 28.59 3.86
CA ALA A 134 -42.73 28.46 4.69
C ALA A 134 -42.44 28.78 6.16
N LEU A 135 -41.40 28.17 6.74
CA LEU A 135 -41.03 28.43 8.13
C LEU A 135 -40.48 29.85 8.32
N ARG A 136 -39.75 30.40 7.35
CA ARG A 136 -39.28 31.80 7.38
C ARG A 136 -40.43 32.80 7.46
N ARG A 137 -41.54 32.55 6.75
CA ARG A 137 -42.73 33.41 6.82
C ARG A 137 -43.39 33.40 8.20
N VAL A 138 -43.37 32.26 8.89
CA VAL A 138 -43.89 32.15 10.26
C VAL A 138 -42.98 32.86 11.26
N LEU A 139 -41.66 32.69 11.14
CA LEU A 139 -40.70 33.20 12.13
C LEU A 139 -40.33 34.68 11.94
N ALA A 140 -40.32 35.19 10.69
CA ALA A 140 -39.83 36.54 10.39
C ALA A 140 -40.57 37.66 11.15
N PRO A 141 -41.91 37.67 11.26
CA PRO A 141 -42.63 38.71 12.01
C PRO A 141 -42.29 38.70 13.51
N GLY A 142 -42.22 37.52 14.13
CA GLY A 142 -41.89 37.37 15.55
C GLY A 142 -40.47 37.83 15.86
N VAL A 143 -39.51 37.51 14.99
CA VAL A 143 -38.12 37.97 15.12
C VAL A 143 -38.01 39.49 14.93
N LEU A 144 -38.74 40.07 13.98
CA LEU A 144 -38.77 41.52 13.76
C LEU A 144 -39.38 42.25 14.96
N GLY A 145 -40.52 41.77 15.47
CA GLY A 145 -41.18 42.33 16.64
C GLY A 145 -40.28 42.34 17.88
N ALA A 146 -39.60 41.22 18.17
CA ALA A 146 -38.65 41.14 19.28
C ALA A 146 -37.47 42.12 19.12
N ARG A 147 -36.96 42.35 17.90
CA ARG A 147 -35.89 43.32 17.63
C ARG A 147 -36.36 44.75 17.85
N LEU A 148 -37.56 45.11 17.38
CA LEU A 148 -38.13 46.44 17.58
C LEU A 148 -38.36 46.74 19.07
N LEU A 149 -38.89 45.77 19.83
CA LEU A 149 -39.10 45.94 21.26
C LEU A 149 -37.78 46.14 22.02
N ARG A 150 -36.72 45.40 21.66
CA ARG A 150 -35.39 45.60 22.26
C ARG A 150 -34.78 46.96 21.89
N ALA A 151 -34.93 47.41 20.65
CA ALA A 151 -34.44 48.73 20.23
C ALA A 151 -35.17 49.87 20.96
N ALA A 152 -36.49 49.75 21.15
CA ALA A 152 -37.27 50.71 21.93
C ALA A 152 -36.92 50.68 23.43
N ALA A 153 -36.54 49.53 23.97
CA ALA A 153 -36.07 49.41 25.35
C ALA A 153 -34.66 49.99 25.54
N GLY A 154 -33.71 49.71 24.64
CA GLY A 154 -32.36 50.29 24.69
C GLY A 154 -32.31 51.80 24.35
N GLY A 155 -33.24 52.28 23.53
CA GLY A 155 -33.44 53.70 23.29
C GLY A 155 -34.03 54.46 24.48
N ARG A 156 -34.62 53.75 25.46
CA ARG A 156 -35.09 54.35 26.72
C ARG A 156 -33.99 54.49 27.77
N GLU A 157 -32.89 53.74 27.69
CA GLU A 157 -31.72 53.96 28.55
C GLU A 157 -30.89 55.18 28.13
N ASN A 158 -30.84 55.52 26.83
CA ASN A 158 -30.09 56.69 26.32
C ASN A 158 -30.89 58.01 26.27
N ALA A 159 -32.17 58.01 26.66
CA ALA A 159 -33.03 59.20 26.66
C ALA A 159 -33.35 59.71 28.08
N ALA A 160 -32.64 59.19 29.09
CA ALA A 160 -32.82 59.52 30.50
C ALA A 160 -31.57 60.16 31.14
N ASP A 161 -30.67 60.72 30.34
CA ASP A 161 -29.57 61.60 30.77
C ASP A 161 -29.71 62.99 30.13
#